data_AF-A0A835VJ61-F1
#
_entry.id   AF-A0A835VJ61-F1
#
_cell.length_a   1.000
_cell.length_b   1.000
_cell.length_c   1.000
_cell.angle_alpha   90.00
_cell.angle_beta   90.00
_cell.angle_gamma   90.00
#
_symmetry.space_group_name_H-M   'P 1'
#
loop_
_entity.id
_entity.type
_entity.pdbx_description
1 polymer ?
#
loop_
_entity_poly.entity_id
_entity_poly.type
_entity_poly.pdbx_seq_one_letter_code
_entity_poly.pdbx_strand_id
1 'polypeptide(L)'
;MVGDDGGEDFVCLDESFFVNRDYELTSFTFGSNVIELLCLRSASTDFDLTGQLVWPGAVLLNNYLSENAKILEGLSVIELGSGVGITGILCSRFCSEVLLTDHNDEVLEHG
;
A
#
# COMPACT_ATOMS: atom_id res chain seq x y z
N MET A 1 37.50 -45.76 8.00
CA MET A 1 38.08 -44.46 7.60
C MET A 1 36.92 -43.58 7.21
N VAL A 2 36.85 -42.40 7.83
CA VAL A 2 35.80 -41.40 7.65
C VAL A 2 36.03 -40.69 6.31
N GLY A 3 34.96 -40.41 5.57
CA GLY A 3 34.95 -39.62 4.34
C GLY A 3 33.50 -39.49 3.90
N ASP A 4 32.75 -38.62 4.58
CA ASP A 4 32.40 -37.27 4.12
C ASP A 4 31.07 -37.33 3.35
N ASP A 5 30.00 -37.40 4.14
CA ASP A 5 28.62 -37.21 3.68
C ASP A 5 28.42 -35.71 3.49
N GLY A 6 28.87 -35.20 2.34
CA GLY A 6 28.63 -33.84 1.89
C GLY A 6 27.17 -33.65 1.52
N GLY A 7 26.28 -33.75 2.51
CA GLY A 7 24.90 -33.29 2.39
C GLY A 7 24.93 -31.78 2.22
N GLU A 8 24.81 -31.31 0.98
CA GLU A 8 24.45 -29.92 0.72
C GLU A 8 23.06 -29.72 1.32
N ASP A 9 22.99 -29.16 2.53
CA ASP A 9 21.77 -28.68 3.15
C ASP A 9 21.17 -27.62 2.22
N PHE A 10 20.34 -28.05 1.28
CA PHE A 10 19.53 -27.18 0.46
C PHE A 10 18.48 -26.56 1.38
N VAL A 11 18.79 -25.37 1.91
CA VAL A 11 17.84 -24.56 2.66
C VAL A 11 16.81 -24.06 1.66
N CYS A 12 15.70 -24.79 1.52
CA CYS A 12 14.55 -24.31 0.77
C CYS A 12 13.89 -23.21 1.61
N LEU A 13 14.25 -21.95 1.33
CA LEU A 13 13.59 -20.80 1.93
C LEU A 13 12.16 -20.76 1.38
N ASP A 14 11.19 -20.93 2.28
CA ASP A 14 9.78 -20.67 1.99
C ASP A 14 9.63 -19.22 1.49
N GLU A 15 8.72 -19.00 0.54
CA GLU A 15 8.39 -17.66 0.01
C GLU A 15 8.02 -16.71 1.15
N SER A 16 7.44 -17.22 2.26
CA SER A 16 7.14 -16.44 3.46
C SER A 16 8.36 -15.73 4.09
N PHE A 17 9.58 -16.18 3.80
CA PHE A 17 10.81 -15.56 4.31
C PHE A 17 11.11 -14.20 3.66
N PHE A 18 10.57 -13.94 2.46
CA PHE A 18 10.76 -12.68 1.73
C PHE A 18 9.55 -11.72 1.85
N VAL A 19 8.48 -12.16 2.52
CA VAL A 19 7.26 -11.36 2.72
C VAL A 19 7.39 -10.52 3.98
N ASN A 20 7.45 -9.20 3.80
CA ASN A 20 7.34 -8.26 4.93
C ASN A 20 5.86 -8.13 5.33
N ARG A 21 5.54 -8.47 6.59
CA ARG A 21 4.18 -8.36 7.15
C ARG A 21 4.11 -7.37 8.32
N ASP A 22 5.14 -6.55 8.49
CA ASP A 22 5.23 -5.57 9.57
C ASP A 22 4.42 -4.31 9.22
N TYR A 23 3.10 -4.49 9.14
CA TYR A 23 2.17 -3.39 8.97
C TYR A 23 2.19 -2.52 10.22
N GLU A 24 2.33 -1.21 10.00
CA GLU A 24 2.29 -0.22 11.06
C GLU A 24 1.18 0.78 10.80
N LEU A 25 0.45 1.12 11.86
CA LEU A 25 -0.53 2.19 11.80
C LEU A 25 0.23 3.51 11.61
N THR A 26 0.10 4.09 10.42
CA THR A 26 0.82 5.29 10.03
C THR A 26 -0.17 6.42 9.82
N SER A 27 0.14 7.59 10.38
CA SER A 27 -0.68 8.80 10.24
C SER A 27 -0.12 9.71 9.15
N PHE A 28 -0.98 10.09 8.20
CA PHE A 28 -0.68 11.00 7.12
C PHE A 28 -1.54 12.26 7.24
N THR A 29 -0.93 13.43 7.01
CA THR A 29 -1.63 14.72 7.08
C THR A 29 -1.55 15.42 5.72
N PHE A 30 -2.72 15.75 5.17
CA PHE A 30 -2.88 16.48 3.91
C PHE A 30 -3.78 17.70 4.14
N GLY A 31 -3.19 18.89 4.23
CA GLY A 31 -3.91 20.09 4.69
C GLY A 31 -4.48 19.90 6.09
N SER A 32 -5.80 20.03 6.25
CA SER A 32 -6.51 19.76 7.51
C SER A 32 -6.97 18.30 7.68
N ASN A 33 -6.63 17.41 6.73
CA ASN A 33 -7.09 16.03 6.71
C ASN A 33 -6.03 15.11 7.31
N VAL A 34 -6.37 14.45 8.41
CA VAL A 34 -5.57 13.37 8.98
C VAL A 34 -6.17 12.04 8.56
N ILE A 35 -5.36 11.15 7.99
CA ILE A 35 -5.73 9.79 7.59
C ILE A 35 -4.77 8.82 8.28
N GLU A 36 -5.33 7.80 8.92
CA GLU A 36 -4.56 6.72 9.52
C GLU A 36 -4.82 5.44 8.73
N LEU A 37 -3.76 4.74 8.38
CA LEU A 37 -3.83 3.50 7.60
C LEU A 37 -2.72 2.54 8.06
N LEU A 38 -3.02 1.24 8.00
CA LEU A 38 -2.04 0.19 8.16
C LEU A 38 -1.30 0.03 6.84
N CYS A 39 0.01 0.29 6.84
CA CYS A 39 0.86 0.08 5.68
C CYS A 39 2.25 -0.42 6.11
N LEU A 40 2.98 -1.02 5.18
CA LEU A 40 4.38 -1.37 5.42
C LEU A 40 5.24 -0.10 5.50
N ARG A 41 6.32 -0.15 6.30
CA ARG A 41 7.31 0.95 6.35
C ARG A 41 8.41 0.85 5.30
N SER A 42 8.67 -0.33 4.78
CA SER A 42 9.72 -0.55 3.78
C SER A 42 9.34 -1.67 2.82
N ALA A 43 9.68 -1.49 1.55
CA ALA A 43 9.48 -2.50 0.53
C ALA A 43 10.29 -3.76 0.83
N SER A 44 9.68 -4.93 0.63
CA SER A 44 10.46 -6.10 0.22
C SER A 44 10.72 -5.98 -1.30
N THR A 45 11.75 -6.64 -1.80
CA THR A 45 12.12 -6.61 -3.22
C THR A 45 11.15 -7.39 -4.13
N ASP A 46 10.07 -7.95 -3.56
CA ASP A 46 9.05 -8.66 -4.32
C ASP A 46 8.05 -7.67 -4.94
N PHE A 47 7.90 -7.77 -6.27
CA PHE A 47 7.03 -6.90 -7.05
C PHE A 47 5.57 -6.99 -6.61
N ASP A 48 5.14 -8.15 -6.08
CA ASP A 48 3.76 -8.41 -5.66
C ASP A 48 3.39 -7.67 -4.35
N LEU A 49 4.36 -7.31 -3.49
CA LEU A 49 4.08 -6.72 -2.16
C LEU A 49 4.13 -5.19 -2.14
N THR A 50 4.42 -4.57 -3.29
CA THR A 50 4.58 -3.11 -3.37
C THR A 50 3.28 -2.31 -3.18
N GLY A 51 2.12 -2.95 -3.31
CA GLY A 51 0.81 -2.35 -3.07
C GLY A 51 0.54 -2.00 -1.60
N GLN A 52 1.34 -2.54 -0.67
CA GLN A 52 1.18 -2.36 0.78
C GLN A 52 1.91 -1.12 1.32
N LEU A 53 2.59 -0.37 0.44
CA LEU A 53 3.32 0.85 0.76
C LEU A 53 2.56 2.08 0.27
N VAL A 54 2.73 3.18 0.99
CA VAL A 54 2.38 4.49 0.44
C VAL A 54 3.52 4.99 -0.44
N TRP A 55 3.26 5.08 -1.74
CA TRP A 55 4.22 5.59 -2.70
C TRP A 55 4.35 7.12 -2.62
N PRO A 56 5.56 7.70 -2.83
CA PRO A 56 5.73 9.15 -2.84
C PRO A 56 4.81 9.89 -3.83
N GLY A 57 4.45 9.25 -4.94
CA GLY A 57 3.48 9.79 -5.90
C GLY A 57 2.09 10.01 -5.30
N ALA A 58 1.60 9.08 -4.48
CA ALA A 58 0.32 9.21 -3.79
C ALA A 58 0.37 10.35 -2.75
N VAL A 59 1.49 10.51 -2.04
CA VAL A 59 1.70 11.64 -1.11
C VAL A 59 1.64 12.99 -1.84
N LEU A 60 2.31 13.11 -2.99
CA LEU A 60 2.29 14.34 -3.80
C LEU A 60 0.88 14.64 -4.32
N LEU A 61 0.19 13.64 -4.86
CA LEU A 61 -1.18 13.78 -5.35
C LEU A 61 -2.13 14.21 -4.23
N ASN A 62 -2.03 13.60 -3.05
CA ASN A 62 -2.88 13.93 -1.92
C ASN A 62 -2.67 15.33 -1.38
N ASN A 63 -1.42 15.82 -1.35
CA ASN A 63 -1.15 17.22 -1.02
C ASN A 63 -1.87 18.14 -2.02
N TYR A 64 -1.70 17.90 -3.32
CA TYR A 64 -2.37 18.68 -4.36
C TYR A 64 -3.90 18.65 -4.24
N LEU A 65 -4.49 17.47 -4.07
CA LEU A 65 -5.94 17.32 -3.93
C LEU A 65 -6.46 17.99 -2.66
N SER A 66 -5.73 17.93 -1.54
CA SER A 66 -6.13 18.58 -0.29
C SER A 66 -6.16 20.11 -0.41
N GLU A 67 -5.28 20.70 -1.21
CA GLU A 67 -5.25 22.13 -1.50
C GLU A 67 -6.30 22.55 -2.54
N ASN A 68 -6.74 21.61 -3.38
CA ASN A 68 -7.63 21.85 -4.51
C ASN A 68 -8.95 21.07 -4.40
N ALA A 69 -9.39 20.74 -3.18
CA ALA A 69 -10.49 19.79 -2.91
C ALA A 69 -11.80 20.11 -3.64
N LYS A 70 -12.03 21.37 -3.99
CA LYS A 70 -13.19 21.81 -4.79
C LYS A 70 -13.31 21.11 -6.14
N ILE A 71 -12.21 20.65 -6.74
CA ILE A 71 -12.26 19.92 -8.01
C ILE A 71 -12.94 18.55 -7.89
N LEU A 72 -13.08 18.04 -6.67
CA LEU A 72 -13.66 16.74 -6.35
C LEU A 72 -15.13 16.83 -5.90
N GLU A 73 -15.61 18.03 -5.58
CA GLU A 73 -16.93 18.23 -4.97
C GLU A 73 -18.06 17.73 -5.87
N GLY A 74 -18.85 16.78 -5.36
CA GLY A 74 -19.99 16.21 -6.08
C GLY A 74 -19.63 15.24 -7.21
N LEU A 75 -18.36 14.85 -7.36
CA LEU A 75 -17.93 13.88 -8.37
C LEU A 75 -17.97 12.45 -7.84
N SER A 76 -18.11 11.48 -8.75
CA SER A 76 -17.77 10.08 -8.52
C SER A 76 -16.36 9.82 -9.07
N VAL A 77 -15.49 9.22 -8.27
CA VAL A 77 -14.07 8.99 -8.61
C VAL A 77 -13.75 7.49 -8.63
N ILE A 78 -12.90 7.07 -9.56
CA ILE A 78 -12.29 5.75 -9.58
C ILE A 78 -10.78 5.89 -9.45
N GLU A 79 -10.18 5.14 -8.51
CA GLU A 79 -8.73 5.03 -8.35
C GLU A 79 -8.25 3.68 -8.90
N LEU A 80 -7.30 3.72 -9.84
CA LEU A 80 -6.69 2.55 -10.46
C LEU A 80 -5.30 2.31 -9.87
N GLY A 81 -5.07 1.12 -9.32
CA GLY A 81 -3.82 0.81 -8.61
C GLY A 81 -3.75 1.54 -7.26
N SER A 82 -4.80 1.41 -6.46
CA SER A 82 -4.96 2.17 -5.22
C SER A 82 -3.95 1.81 -4.13
N GLY A 83 -3.31 0.63 -4.22
CA GLY A 83 -2.53 0.07 -3.12
C GLY A 83 -3.34 0.13 -1.82
N VAL A 84 -2.72 0.61 -0.74
CA VAL A 84 -3.36 0.86 0.57
C VAL A 84 -4.50 1.90 0.57
N GLY A 85 -4.87 2.48 -0.57
CA GLY A 85 -6.09 3.27 -0.73
C GLY A 85 -6.04 4.70 -0.21
N ILE A 86 -4.86 5.19 0.20
CA ILE A 86 -4.70 6.49 0.86
C ILE A 86 -5.31 7.66 0.05
N THR A 87 -5.22 7.62 -1.27
CA THR A 87 -5.74 8.69 -2.13
C THR A 87 -7.25 8.64 -2.25
N GLY A 88 -7.86 7.50 -2.52
CA GLY A 88 -9.30 7.41 -2.58
C GLY A 88 -9.97 7.61 -1.21
N ILE A 89 -9.32 7.21 -0.10
CA ILE A 89 -9.76 7.59 1.25
C ILE A 89 -9.77 9.10 1.43
N LEU A 90 -8.74 9.83 0.99
CA LEU A 90 -8.76 11.29 0.99
C LEU A 90 -9.90 11.84 0.12
N CYS A 91 -10.05 11.34 -1.11
CA CYS A 91 -11.08 11.76 -2.05
C CYS A 91 -12.50 11.55 -1.50
N SER A 92 -12.73 10.48 -0.72
CA SER A 92 -14.04 10.17 -0.14
C SER A 92 -14.60 11.26 0.80
N ARG A 93 -13.73 12.16 1.27
CA ARG A 93 -14.12 13.32 2.10
C ARG A 93 -14.76 14.45 1.29
N PHE A 94 -14.57 14.44 -0.02
CA PHE A 94 -14.97 15.53 -0.92
C PHE A 94 -15.89 15.05 -2.05
N CYS A 95 -15.72 13.81 -2.49
CA CYS A 95 -16.50 13.17 -3.55
C CYS A 95 -17.85 12.65 -3.03
N SER A 96 -18.80 12.42 -3.95
CA SER A 96 -20.05 11.71 -3.65
C SER A 96 -19.86 10.20 -3.57
N GLU A 97 -18.95 9.65 -4.39
CA GLU A 97 -18.64 8.22 -4.44
C GLU A 97 -17.18 8.02 -4.83
N VAL A 98 -16.55 6.99 -4.27
CA VAL A 98 -15.18 6.60 -4.62
C VAL A 98 -15.13 5.08 -4.80
N LEU A 99 -14.60 4.65 -5.94
CA LEU A 99 -14.30 3.25 -6.23
C LEU A 99 -12.80 3.03 -6.21
N LEU A 100 -12.32 2.21 -5.27
CA LEU A 100 -10.93 1.79 -5.18
C LEU A 100 -10.73 0.52 -5.98
N THR A 101 -9.67 0.45 -6.80
CA THR A 101 -9.33 -0.76 -7.54
C THR A 101 -7.83 -1.01 -7.47
N ASP A 102 -7.46 -2.26 -7.25
CA ASP A 102 -6.10 -2.75 -7.32
C ASP A 102 -6.09 -4.17 -7.93
N HIS A 103 -4.91 -4.68 -8.25
CA HIS A 103 -4.74 -6.01 -8.84
C HIS A 103 -4.37 -7.08 -7.79
N ASN A 104 -3.93 -6.69 -6.59
CA ASN A 104 -3.46 -7.64 -5.58
C ASN A 104 -4.54 -8.02 -4.55
N ASP A 105 -4.84 -9.33 -4.42
CA ASP A 105 -5.77 -9.89 -3.44
C ASP A 105 -5.39 -9.56 -1.98
N GLU A 106 -4.08 -9.46 -1.64
CA GLU A 106 -3.64 -9.07 -0.29
C GLU A 106 -3.95 -7.60 0.05
N VAL A 107 -4.02 -6.72 -0.96
CA VAL A 107 -4.43 -5.31 -0.78
C VAL A 107 -5.94 -5.22 -0.53
N LEU A 108 -6.72 -6.09 -1.16
CA LEU A 108 -8.17 -6.13 -1.03
C LEU A 108 -8.65 -6.69 0.32
N GLU A 109 -7.85 -7.51 1.01
CA GLU A 109 -8.15 -8.00 2.37
C GLU A 109 -7.91 -6.98 3.49
N HIS A 110 -7.15 -5.90 3.23
CA HIS A 110 -6.72 -4.92 4.25
C HIS A 110 -6.99 -3.45 3.90
N GLY A 111 -7.64 -3.16 2.76
CA GLY A 111 -8.06 -1.83 2.32
C GLY A 111 -9.38 -1.33 2.91
#